data_AF-A0A3Q9BQB1-F1
#
_entry.id   AF-A0A3Q9BQB1-F1
#
_cell.length_a   1.000
_cell.length_b   1.000
_cell.length_c   1.000
_cell.angle_alpha   90.00
_cell.angle_beta   90.00
_cell.angle_gamma   90.00
#
_symmetry.space_group_name_H-M   'P 1'
#
loop_
_entity.id
_entity.type
_entity.pdbx_description
1 polymer ?
#
loop_
_entity_poly.entity_id
_entity_poly.type
_entity_poly.pdbx_seq_one_letter_code
_entity_poly.pdbx_strand_id
1 'polypeptide(L)'
;MRKNLKIPRLGLVLIAATLFYGISFAQTPNLDAKLNEQIVSVPLGSGIFAVELETTIFKPPGDGPFPLLIMNHGKAPGNAHFQERARYFAISREFVTRGYAVVIPMRKGFSKSTGAYVDGGCNIGGNGQAQADDVQGVLEYVVKQGWVDRERILVAGQSHGGLTTMAFGTRNFAGVKGLINFAGGLRKENCQWELSLVDAFGDFGAKTKLPSLWFYGENDSYFNPELANKMYAAYTKSGANAKLIAYGPFKNDAHSMSGSRDGVKIWWPETEQFLKKLGLPTEVLMQVGNVPQHPRTDFASIDNVDAIPYVKETGRAGYRNFLGRSMPRAFAISASGAWGWGNEGDEPSVRAMSNCQKNSQLPCKLYAVDDYVVWKE
;
A
#
# COMPACT_ATOMS: atom_id res chain seq x y z
N MET A 1 -29.46 6.37 86.55
CA MET A 1 -29.25 5.26 85.59
C MET A 1 -28.15 5.67 84.60
N ARG A 2 -26.92 5.18 84.83
CA ARG A 2 -25.78 5.34 83.90
C ARG A 2 -25.94 4.33 82.76
N LYS A 3 -26.00 4.77 81.50
CA LYS A 3 -25.80 3.88 80.35
C LYS A 3 -24.61 4.37 79.54
N ASN A 4 -23.57 3.54 79.60
CA ASN A 4 -22.29 3.71 78.92
C ASN A 4 -22.45 3.59 77.40
N LEU A 5 -21.75 4.48 76.72
CA LEU A 5 -21.51 4.53 75.29
C LEU A 5 -20.72 3.28 74.85
N LYS A 6 -21.20 2.55 73.84
CA LYS A 6 -20.41 1.52 73.13
C LYS A 6 -20.25 1.96 71.68
N ILE A 7 -19.00 2.23 71.30
CA ILE A 7 -18.56 2.55 69.94
C ILE A 7 -18.39 1.22 69.17
N PRO A 8 -18.97 1.03 67.97
CA PRO A 8 -18.62 -0.09 67.12
C PRO A 8 -17.35 0.23 66.30
N ARG A 9 -16.42 -0.71 66.29
CA ARG A 9 -15.17 -0.68 65.53
C ARG A 9 -15.47 -0.68 64.02
N LEU A 10 -14.99 0.34 63.31
CA LEU A 10 -14.93 0.35 61.85
C LEU A 10 -13.75 -0.55 61.42
N GLY A 11 -14.04 -1.68 60.79
CA GLY A 11 -13.04 -2.53 60.16
C GLY A 11 -12.51 -1.89 58.87
N LEU A 12 -11.21 -1.62 58.81
CA LEU A 12 -10.54 -1.12 57.62
C LEU A 12 -10.40 -2.29 56.61
N VAL A 13 -11.18 -2.28 55.53
CA VAL A 13 -10.98 -3.21 54.40
C VAL A 13 -9.95 -2.59 53.47
N LEU A 14 -8.71 -3.09 53.47
CA LEU A 14 -7.73 -2.80 52.43
C LEU A 14 -8.15 -3.49 51.14
N ILE A 15 -8.65 -2.73 50.16
CA ILE A 15 -8.80 -3.21 48.78
C ILE A 15 -7.44 -3.05 48.11
N ALA A 16 -6.70 -4.16 47.98
CA ALA A 16 -5.51 -4.20 47.15
C ALA A 16 -5.92 -4.15 45.67
N ALA A 17 -5.80 -2.98 45.05
CA ALA A 17 -5.98 -2.83 43.61
C ALA A 17 -4.75 -3.40 42.89
N THR A 18 -4.83 -4.66 42.47
CA THR A 18 -3.86 -5.25 41.53
C THR A 18 -4.03 -4.59 40.16
N LEU A 19 -3.11 -3.67 39.83
CA LEU A 19 -2.90 -3.15 38.49
C LEU A 19 -2.43 -4.29 37.59
N PHE A 20 -3.35 -4.88 36.82
CA PHE A 20 -2.98 -5.72 35.68
C PHE A 20 -2.34 -4.81 34.62
N TYR A 21 -1.01 -4.75 34.61
CA TYR A 21 -0.25 -4.31 33.44
C TYR A 21 -0.49 -5.34 32.34
N GLY A 22 -1.44 -5.06 31.47
CA GLY A 22 -1.55 -5.76 30.20
C GLY A 22 -0.27 -5.48 29.42
N ILE A 23 0.60 -6.48 29.30
CA ILE A 23 1.72 -6.44 28.37
C ILE A 23 1.11 -6.51 26.97
N SER A 24 0.84 -5.35 26.39
CA SER A 24 0.58 -5.25 24.96
C SER A 24 1.85 -5.65 24.24
N PHE A 25 1.88 -6.87 23.70
CA PHE A 25 2.90 -7.26 22.74
C PHE A 25 2.71 -6.40 21.50
N ALA A 26 3.44 -5.28 21.40
CA ALA A 26 3.59 -4.58 20.15
C ALA A 26 4.22 -5.56 19.15
N GLN A 27 3.45 -6.04 18.18
CA GLN A 27 3.98 -6.88 17.11
C GLN A 27 5.04 -6.10 16.36
N THR A 28 6.28 -6.58 16.38
CA THR A 28 7.36 -6.05 15.55
C THR A 28 6.92 -6.11 14.10
N PRO A 29 7.01 -5.02 13.32
CA PRO A 29 6.60 -5.04 11.93
C PRO A 29 7.42 -6.07 11.14
N ASN A 30 6.74 -6.86 10.31
CA ASN A 30 7.40 -7.81 9.42
C ASN A 30 8.00 -7.05 8.22
N LEU A 31 9.31 -6.89 8.19
CA LEU A 31 10.04 -6.13 7.16
C LEU A 31 10.68 -7.08 6.13
N ASP A 32 10.63 -6.72 4.85
CA ASP A 32 11.32 -7.47 3.79
C ASP A 32 12.80 -7.09 3.76
N ALA A 33 13.62 -7.93 4.40
CA ALA A 33 15.07 -7.78 4.44
C ALA A 33 15.72 -7.82 3.04
N LYS A 34 15.13 -8.50 2.04
CA LYS A 34 15.68 -8.58 0.68
C LYS A 34 15.52 -7.27 -0.07
N LEU A 35 14.52 -6.47 0.28
CA LEU A 35 14.31 -5.12 -0.27
C LEU A 35 14.86 -4.01 0.65
N ASN A 36 15.58 -4.39 1.71
CA ASN A 36 16.06 -3.46 2.75
C ASN A 36 14.93 -2.53 3.21
N GLU A 37 13.78 -3.11 3.54
CA GLU A 37 12.62 -2.35 3.98
C GLU A 37 12.86 -1.72 5.35
N GLN A 38 12.54 -0.44 5.45
CA GLN A 38 12.65 0.36 6.65
C GLN A 38 11.33 1.11 6.87
N ILE A 39 10.98 1.33 8.14
CA ILE A 39 9.91 2.25 8.51
C ILE A 39 10.58 3.43 9.22
N VAL A 40 10.38 4.62 8.68
CA VAL A 40 10.92 5.88 9.20
C VAL A 40 9.77 6.82 9.49
N SER A 41 9.84 7.52 10.63
CA SER A 41 8.97 8.65 10.92
C SER A 41 9.54 9.89 10.24
N VAL A 42 8.80 10.48 9.30
CA VAL A 42 9.23 11.68 8.58
C VAL A 42 8.54 12.90 9.19
N PRO A 43 9.29 13.81 9.85
CA PRO A 43 8.72 15.02 10.44
C PRO A 43 8.43 16.05 9.34
N LEU A 44 7.20 16.55 9.31
CA LEU A 44 6.79 17.69 8.48
C LEU A 44 6.38 18.87 9.37
N GLY A 45 6.78 20.08 8.97
CA GLY A 45 6.49 21.31 9.71
C GLY A 45 7.34 21.45 10.99
N SER A 46 6.90 22.33 11.89
CA SER A 46 7.61 22.64 13.14
C SER A 46 6.64 23.05 14.25
N GLY A 47 7.04 22.84 15.51
CA GLY A 47 6.24 23.24 16.67
C GLY A 47 4.98 22.40 16.86
N ILE A 48 3.93 22.98 17.44
CA ILE A 48 2.68 22.27 17.79
C ILE A 48 1.88 21.76 16.58
N PHE A 49 2.22 22.20 15.37
CA PHE A 49 1.59 21.78 14.12
C PHE A 49 2.42 20.74 13.36
N ALA A 50 3.55 20.28 13.93
CA ALA A 50 4.36 19.25 13.32
C ALA A 50 3.55 17.95 13.19
N VAL A 51 3.66 17.32 12.02
CA VAL A 51 3.11 15.99 11.78
C VAL A 51 4.23 15.01 11.50
N GLU A 52 4.06 13.78 11.94
CA GLU A 52 5.00 12.69 11.79
C GLU A 52 4.36 11.68 10.85
N LEU A 53 4.96 11.47 9.68
CA LEU A 53 4.43 10.56 8.68
C LEU A 53 5.15 9.21 8.74
N GLU A 54 4.40 8.14 9.02
CA GLU A 54 4.88 6.77 8.90
C GLU A 54 5.25 6.51 7.42
N THR A 55 6.53 6.32 7.15
CA THR A 55 7.04 6.21 5.78
C THR A 55 7.78 4.90 5.59
N THR A 56 7.34 4.10 4.62
CA THR A 56 8.07 2.92 4.17
C THR A 56 9.16 3.33 3.21
N ILE A 57 10.38 2.84 3.42
CA ILE A 57 11.51 3.04 2.52
C ILE A 57 12.10 1.69 2.13
N PHE A 58 12.24 1.44 0.84
CA PHE A 58 13.05 0.34 0.30
C PHE A 58 14.29 0.93 -0.36
N LYS A 59 15.46 0.32 -0.12
CA LYS A 59 16.74 0.79 -0.69
C LYS A 59 17.50 -0.37 -1.35
N PRO A 60 18.10 -0.15 -2.52
CA PRO A 60 19.11 -1.07 -3.03
C PRO A 60 20.30 -1.15 -2.06
N PRO A 61 21.14 -2.21 -2.15
CA PRO A 61 22.41 -2.26 -1.43
C PRO A 61 23.32 -1.09 -1.80
N GLY A 62 24.08 -0.58 -0.82
CA GLY A 62 25.01 0.53 -0.96
C GLY A 62 24.55 1.82 -0.30
N ASP A 63 25.34 2.88 -0.43
CA ASP A 63 25.13 4.16 0.25
C ASP A 63 24.39 5.21 -0.61
N GLY A 64 24.19 4.91 -1.90
CA GLY A 64 23.61 5.84 -2.88
C GLY A 64 24.68 6.72 -3.57
N PRO A 65 24.29 7.86 -4.18
CA PRO A 65 22.92 8.36 -4.28
C PRO A 65 22.05 7.52 -5.23
N PHE A 66 20.84 7.18 -4.80
CA PHE A 66 19.88 6.38 -5.57
C PHE A 66 18.86 7.27 -6.28
N PRO A 67 18.53 7.00 -7.56
CA PRO A 67 17.28 7.48 -8.16
C PRO A 67 16.10 7.18 -7.23
N LEU A 68 15.11 8.08 -7.20
CA LEU A 68 14.01 8.00 -6.24
C LEU A 68 12.68 7.76 -6.94
N LEU A 69 11.90 6.81 -6.42
CA LEU A 69 10.46 6.73 -6.66
C LEU A 69 9.72 7.09 -5.36
N ILE A 70 8.89 8.13 -5.41
CA ILE A 70 7.84 8.33 -4.42
C ILE A 70 6.59 7.60 -4.92
N MET A 71 6.06 6.65 -4.16
CA MET A 71 4.82 5.95 -4.49
C MET A 71 3.70 6.31 -3.51
N ASN A 72 2.65 6.92 -4.04
CA ASN A 72 1.52 7.43 -3.26
C ASN A 72 0.42 6.38 -3.13
N HIS A 73 -0.01 6.13 -1.88
CA HIS A 73 -1.04 5.14 -1.60
C HIS A 73 -2.45 5.58 -1.99
N GLY A 74 -3.31 4.63 -2.32
CA GLY A 74 -4.76 4.83 -2.48
C GLY A 74 -5.48 5.06 -1.16
N LYS A 75 -6.82 5.05 -1.18
CA LYS A 75 -7.63 5.12 0.04
C LYS A 75 -8.70 4.04 0.01
N ALA A 76 -8.70 3.16 1.01
CA ALA A 76 -9.80 2.22 1.22
C ALA A 76 -11.02 2.89 1.89
N PRO A 77 -12.22 2.29 1.80
CA PRO A 77 -13.36 2.66 2.62
C PRO A 77 -13.05 2.62 4.13
N GLY A 78 -13.83 3.34 4.93
CA GLY A 78 -13.64 3.42 6.37
C GLY A 78 -12.64 4.48 6.83
N ASN A 79 -12.29 4.43 8.11
CA ASN A 79 -11.41 5.40 8.76
C ASN A 79 -9.96 5.23 8.30
N ALA A 80 -9.35 6.32 7.82
CA ALA A 80 -7.98 6.37 7.33
C ALA A 80 -6.95 5.90 8.39
N HIS A 81 -7.18 6.20 9.66
CA HIS A 81 -6.27 5.86 10.76
C HIS A 81 -6.13 4.34 10.96
N PHE A 82 -7.16 3.57 10.62
CA PHE A 82 -7.13 2.11 10.74
C PHE A 82 -6.66 1.40 9.46
N GLN A 83 -6.27 2.14 8.42
CA GLN A 83 -5.73 1.53 7.21
C GLN A 83 -4.31 1.01 7.46
N GLU A 84 -4.01 -0.14 6.87
CA GLU A 84 -2.67 -0.73 6.94
C GLU A 84 -1.66 0.14 6.19
N ARG A 85 -0.40 0.06 6.61
CA ARG A 85 0.72 0.70 5.93
C ARG A 85 0.90 0.15 4.52
N ALA A 86 1.01 1.04 3.54
CA ALA A 86 1.21 0.67 2.15
C ALA A 86 2.68 0.30 1.86
N ARG A 87 2.87 -0.71 0.99
CA ARG A 87 4.19 -1.28 0.64
C ARG A 87 4.42 -1.43 -0.87
N TYR A 88 3.36 -1.64 -1.65
CA TYR A 88 3.38 -1.73 -3.12
C TYR A 88 4.47 -2.68 -3.65
N PHE A 89 4.57 -3.87 -3.08
CA PHE A 89 5.72 -4.77 -3.31
C PHE A 89 6.02 -5.09 -4.76
N ALA A 90 5.00 -5.27 -5.60
CA ALA A 90 5.22 -5.50 -7.02
C ALA A 90 5.97 -4.31 -7.67
N ILE A 91 5.53 -3.09 -7.39
CA ILE A 91 6.17 -1.86 -7.88
C ILE A 91 7.53 -1.68 -7.21
N SER A 92 7.58 -1.74 -5.88
CA SER A 92 8.79 -1.51 -5.10
C SER A 92 9.93 -2.44 -5.53
N ARG A 93 9.63 -3.72 -5.78
CA ARG A 93 10.62 -4.69 -6.28
C ARG A 93 11.16 -4.32 -7.66
N GLU A 94 10.30 -3.99 -8.62
CA GLU A 94 10.73 -3.65 -9.98
C GLU A 94 11.62 -2.41 -10.03
N PHE A 95 11.40 -1.44 -9.14
CA PHE A 95 12.22 -0.24 -9.06
C PHE A 95 13.52 -0.48 -8.26
N VAL A 96 13.46 -1.19 -7.13
CA VAL A 96 14.67 -1.53 -6.34
C VAL A 96 15.64 -2.39 -7.14
N THR A 97 15.17 -3.36 -7.93
CA THR A 97 16.04 -4.19 -8.78
C THR A 97 16.82 -3.39 -9.82
N ARG A 98 16.37 -2.16 -10.11
CA ARG A 98 16.96 -1.22 -11.08
C ARG A 98 17.68 -0.05 -10.41
N GLY A 99 17.96 -0.18 -9.11
CA GLY A 99 18.76 0.77 -8.36
C GLY A 99 17.99 1.97 -7.80
N TYR A 100 16.66 1.97 -7.83
CA TYR A 100 15.88 3.04 -7.21
C TYR A 100 15.67 2.79 -5.72
N ALA A 101 15.78 3.85 -4.92
CA ALA A 101 15.12 3.88 -3.62
C ALA A 101 13.61 4.14 -3.83
N VAL A 102 12.77 3.47 -3.07
CA VAL A 102 11.31 3.62 -3.14
C VAL A 102 10.79 4.10 -1.80
N VAL A 103 10.10 5.24 -1.79
CA VAL A 103 9.59 5.89 -0.58
C VAL A 103 8.07 5.98 -0.67
N ILE A 104 7.39 5.47 0.35
CA ILE A 104 5.92 5.33 0.38
C ILE A 104 5.44 5.97 1.68
N PRO A 105 5.15 7.28 1.68
CA PRO A 105 4.65 7.95 2.88
C PRO A 105 3.17 7.63 3.08
N MET A 106 2.81 7.21 4.29
CA MET A 106 1.42 7.28 4.74
C MET A 106 1.09 8.74 5.02
N ARG A 107 0.19 9.33 4.23
CA ARG A 107 -0.18 10.75 4.35
C ARG A 107 -0.84 11.03 5.70
N LYS A 108 -0.94 12.30 6.10
CA LYS A 108 -1.42 12.67 7.45
C LYS A 108 -2.77 12.04 7.78
N GLY A 109 -2.90 11.55 9.00
CA GLY A 109 -4.10 10.85 9.49
C GLY A 109 -4.34 9.44 8.92
N PHE A 110 -3.43 8.89 8.10
CA PHE A 110 -3.47 7.48 7.69
C PHE A 110 -2.55 6.62 8.56
N SER A 111 -2.99 5.39 8.84
CA SER A 111 -2.22 4.41 9.60
C SER A 111 -1.61 5.03 10.86
N LYS A 112 -0.30 4.86 11.09
CA LYS A 112 0.39 5.43 12.26
C LYS A 112 0.88 6.87 12.07
N SER A 113 0.58 7.53 10.95
CA SER A 113 0.90 8.94 10.76
C SER A 113 0.03 9.82 11.66
N THR A 114 0.62 10.85 12.25
CA THR A 114 -0.11 11.81 13.09
C THR A 114 -0.90 12.81 12.25
N GLY A 115 -1.61 13.72 12.91
CA GLY A 115 -2.50 14.68 12.27
C GLY A 115 -3.85 14.08 11.88
N ALA A 116 -4.62 14.83 11.09
CA ALA A 116 -5.96 14.45 10.66
C ALA A 116 -6.05 14.38 9.13
N TYR A 117 -6.75 13.36 8.63
CA TYR A 117 -7.04 13.23 7.21
C TYR A 117 -7.86 14.42 6.71
N VAL A 118 -7.40 15.05 5.62
CA VAL A 118 -8.11 16.15 4.95
C VAL A 118 -8.97 15.58 3.83
N ASP A 119 -10.28 15.54 4.07
CA ASP A 119 -11.27 14.98 3.13
C ASP A 119 -11.63 15.93 1.98
N GLY A 120 -11.60 17.25 2.20
CA GLY A 120 -11.86 18.25 1.16
C GLY A 120 -13.32 18.33 0.67
N GLY A 121 -14.27 17.58 1.25
CA GLY A 121 -15.67 17.63 0.83
C GLY A 121 -15.84 17.27 -0.65
N CYS A 122 -16.73 17.96 -1.37
CA CYS A 122 -16.90 17.76 -2.81
C CYS A 122 -15.80 18.41 -3.68
N ASN A 123 -14.79 19.06 -3.09
CA ASN A 123 -13.67 19.62 -3.83
C ASN A 123 -12.55 18.58 -4.00
N ILE A 124 -12.66 17.78 -5.06
CA ILE A 124 -11.68 16.73 -5.38
C ILE A 124 -10.30 17.32 -5.67
N GLY A 125 -10.24 18.41 -6.43
CA GLY A 125 -8.98 19.10 -6.74
C GLY A 125 -8.28 19.58 -5.47
N GLY A 126 -9.01 20.24 -4.57
CA GLY A 126 -8.51 20.69 -3.27
C GLY A 126 -8.05 19.54 -2.37
N ASN A 127 -8.77 18.42 -2.38
CA ASN A 127 -8.30 17.21 -1.71
C ASN A 127 -6.94 16.75 -2.27
N GLY A 128 -6.83 16.58 -3.59
CA GLY A 128 -5.57 16.19 -4.23
C GLY A 128 -4.42 17.13 -3.89
N GLN A 129 -4.67 18.44 -3.85
CA GLN A 129 -3.68 19.44 -3.46
C GLN A 129 -3.24 19.29 -2.00
N ALA A 130 -4.18 19.13 -1.07
CA ALA A 130 -3.87 18.97 0.36
C ALA A 130 -3.10 17.68 0.67
N GLN A 131 -3.30 16.62 -0.13
CA GLN A 131 -2.51 15.38 -0.06
C GLN A 131 -1.12 15.56 -0.69
N ALA A 132 -1.00 16.35 -1.76
CA ALA A 132 0.27 16.63 -2.42
C ALA A 132 1.22 17.46 -1.54
N ASP A 133 0.70 18.26 -0.60
CA ASP A 133 1.51 19.00 0.37
C ASP A 133 2.32 18.06 1.28
N ASP A 134 1.71 16.94 1.71
CA ASP A 134 2.40 15.91 2.50
C ASP A 134 3.51 15.25 1.67
N VAL A 135 3.25 14.99 0.38
CA VAL A 135 4.23 14.42 -0.56
C VAL A 135 5.40 15.36 -0.77
N GLN A 136 5.14 16.66 -0.94
CA GLN A 136 6.19 17.66 -1.06
C GLN A 136 7.05 17.71 0.20
N GLY A 137 6.45 17.74 1.39
CA GLY A 137 7.19 17.74 2.64
C GLY A 137 8.09 16.50 2.81
N VAL A 138 7.58 15.32 2.45
CA VAL A 138 8.38 14.08 2.46
C VAL A 138 9.54 14.19 1.48
N LEU A 139 9.29 14.71 0.28
CA LEU A 139 10.32 14.88 -0.72
C LEU A 139 11.42 15.84 -0.26
N GLU A 140 11.05 16.99 0.32
CA GLU A 140 11.96 17.96 0.93
C GLU A 140 12.80 17.36 2.06
N TYR A 141 12.26 16.40 2.82
CA TYR A 141 12.97 15.67 3.85
C TYR A 141 13.95 14.64 3.27
N VAL A 142 13.49 13.75 2.38
CA VAL A 142 14.30 12.61 1.91
C VAL A 142 15.47 13.06 1.04
N VAL A 143 15.29 14.11 0.23
CA VAL A 143 16.40 14.64 -0.59
C VAL A 143 17.56 15.14 0.28
N LYS A 144 17.34 15.46 1.56
CA LYS A 144 18.39 15.89 2.50
C LYS A 144 19.22 14.74 3.09
N GLN A 145 18.82 13.48 2.92
CA GLN A 145 19.40 12.34 3.64
C GLN A 145 20.70 11.76 3.04
N GLY A 146 21.28 12.40 2.02
CA GLY A 146 22.58 12.02 1.42
C GLY A 146 22.53 10.82 0.46
N TRP A 147 21.61 9.87 0.67
CA TRP A 147 21.46 8.66 -0.15
C TRP A 147 20.53 8.83 -1.36
N VAL A 148 19.93 10.01 -1.57
CA VAL A 148 19.01 10.29 -2.71
C VAL A 148 19.74 11.04 -3.82
N ASP A 149 19.61 10.55 -5.06
CA ASP A 149 19.92 11.31 -6.27
C ASP A 149 18.80 12.32 -6.52
N ARG A 150 19.07 13.58 -6.18
CA ARG A 150 18.10 14.68 -6.27
C ARG A 150 17.70 15.01 -7.70
N GLU A 151 18.47 14.57 -8.69
CA GLU A 151 18.23 14.89 -10.11
C GLU A 151 17.46 13.79 -10.83
N ARG A 152 17.15 12.66 -10.17
CA ARG A 152 16.48 11.51 -10.79
C ARG A 152 15.30 11.05 -9.95
N ILE A 153 14.24 11.86 -9.93
CA ILE A 153 13.05 11.60 -9.11
C ILE A 153 11.84 11.32 -9.99
N LEU A 154 11.09 10.27 -9.62
CA LEU A 154 9.75 9.95 -10.13
C LEU A 154 8.73 10.05 -9.01
N VAL A 155 7.51 10.45 -9.37
CA VAL A 155 6.37 10.36 -8.47
C VAL A 155 5.28 9.54 -9.12
N ALA A 156 4.83 8.50 -8.43
CA ALA A 156 3.78 7.61 -8.89
C ALA A 156 2.69 7.49 -7.83
N GLY A 157 1.52 7.00 -8.23
CA GLY A 157 0.47 6.69 -7.28
C GLY A 157 -0.65 5.86 -7.88
N GLN A 158 -1.40 5.19 -6.99
CA GLN A 158 -2.55 4.38 -7.36
C GLN A 158 -3.83 4.93 -6.74
N SER A 159 -4.95 4.94 -7.49
CA SER A 159 -6.25 5.41 -6.99
C SER A 159 -6.17 6.84 -6.45
N HIS A 160 -6.54 7.06 -5.19
CA HIS A 160 -6.38 8.35 -4.51
C HIS A 160 -4.93 8.87 -4.54
N GLY A 161 -3.95 7.97 -4.53
CA GLY A 161 -2.54 8.30 -4.72
C GLY A 161 -2.22 8.77 -6.14
N GLY A 162 -2.94 8.29 -7.15
CA GLY A 162 -2.85 8.78 -8.52
C GLY A 162 -3.35 10.22 -8.63
N LEU A 163 -4.52 10.55 -8.04
CA LEU A 163 -4.98 11.94 -7.91
C LEU A 163 -3.93 12.82 -7.24
N THR A 164 -3.38 12.36 -6.12
CA THR A 164 -2.33 13.05 -5.36
C THR A 164 -1.08 13.29 -6.21
N THR A 165 -0.67 12.30 -7.00
CA THR A 165 0.49 12.38 -7.90
C THR A 165 0.28 13.43 -8.98
N MET A 166 -0.91 13.48 -9.58
CA MET A 166 -1.24 14.47 -10.60
C MET A 166 -1.33 15.89 -10.03
N ALA A 167 -1.86 16.04 -8.81
CA ALA A 167 -1.87 17.31 -8.08
C ALA A 167 -0.43 17.77 -7.74
N PHE A 168 0.41 16.86 -7.24
CA PHE A 168 1.82 17.12 -6.96
C PHE A 168 2.58 17.58 -8.22
N GLY A 169 2.23 17.07 -9.39
CA GLY A 169 2.80 17.48 -10.68
C GLY A 169 2.76 18.99 -10.95
N THR A 170 1.85 19.71 -10.30
CA THR A 170 1.73 21.17 -10.40
C THR A 170 2.78 21.95 -9.61
N ARG A 171 3.55 21.30 -8.72
CA ARG A 171 4.54 21.93 -7.84
C ARG A 171 5.86 22.28 -8.52
N ASN A 172 6.16 21.69 -9.68
CA ASN A 172 7.44 21.85 -10.39
C ASN A 172 8.67 21.64 -9.48
N PHE A 173 8.60 20.63 -8.61
CA PHE A 173 9.70 20.31 -7.70
C PHE A 173 10.96 19.93 -8.48
N ALA A 174 12.08 20.57 -8.14
CA ALA A 174 13.35 20.37 -8.85
C ALA A 174 13.80 18.91 -8.80
N GLY A 175 14.24 18.38 -9.95
CA GLY A 175 14.72 17.00 -10.07
C GLY A 175 13.64 15.94 -10.32
N VAL A 176 12.35 16.29 -10.18
CA VAL A 176 11.26 15.41 -10.63
C VAL A 176 11.22 15.39 -12.16
N LYS A 177 11.32 14.20 -12.74
CA LYS A 177 11.40 14.00 -14.20
C LYS A 177 10.07 13.59 -14.82
N GLY A 178 9.19 12.94 -14.07
CA GLY A 178 7.92 12.47 -14.61
C GLY A 178 6.98 11.89 -13.57
N LEU A 179 5.73 11.72 -14.00
CA LEU A 179 4.62 11.24 -13.17
C LEU A 179 4.08 9.91 -13.71
N ILE A 180 3.73 8.97 -12.82
CA ILE A 180 3.05 7.72 -13.21
C ILE A 180 1.72 7.60 -12.47
N ASN A 181 0.63 7.54 -13.24
CA ASN A 181 -0.73 7.52 -12.74
C ASN A 181 -1.37 6.13 -12.97
N PHE A 182 -1.48 5.33 -11.91
CA PHE A 182 -2.15 4.03 -11.95
C PHE A 182 -3.61 4.16 -11.50
N ALA A 183 -4.55 4.14 -12.44
CA ALA A 183 -5.99 4.24 -12.15
C ALA A 183 -6.31 5.36 -11.15
N GLY A 184 -5.76 6.56 -11.37
CA GLY A 184 -5.85 7.65 -10.40
C GLY A 184 -7.17 8.36 -10.38
N GLY A 185 -7.64 8.69 -9.19
CA GLY A 185 -8.83 9.49 -8.98
C GLY A 185 -9.33 9.41 -7.54
N LEU A 186 -10.47 10.02 -7.26
CA LEU A 186 -11.15 9.91 -5.99
C LEU A 186 -12.65 9.83 -6.21
N ARG A 187 -13.24 8.69 -5.84
CA ARG A 187 -14.68 8.44 -5.94
C ARG A 187 -15.40 8.91 -4.69
N LYS A 188 -16.45 9.72 -4.86
CA LYS A 188 -17.22 10.30 -3.74
C LYS A 188 -18.70 10.42 -4.08
N GLU A 189 -19.44 9.34 -3.81
CA GLU A 189 -20.86 9.16 -4.19
C GLU A 189 -21.80 10.31 -3.79
N ASN A 190 -21.50 11.04 -2.71
CA ASN A 190 -22.36 12.13 -2.22
C ASN A 190 -22.13 13.48 -2.93
N CYS A 191 -21.43 13.48 -4.07
CA CYS A 191 -21.05 14.65 -4.84
C CYS A 191 -21.22 14.38 -6.34
N GLN A 192 -21.21 15.45 -7.16
CA GLN A 192 -20.96 15.33 -8.61
C GLN A 192 -19.48 15.01 -8.86
N TRP A 193 -19.03 13.87 -8.35
CA TRP A 193 -17.62 13.55 -8.21
C TRP A 193 -16.94 13.32 -9.55
N GLU A 194 -17.63 12.75 -10.55
CA GLU A 194 -17.06 12.57 -11.88
C GLU A 194 -16.72 13.90 -12.55
N LEU A 195 -17.64 14.88 -12.50
CA LEU A 195 -17.40 16.22 -13.03
C LEU A 195 -16.27 16.92 -12.28
N SER A 196 -16.33 16.94 -10.94
CA SER A 196 -15.27 17.55 -10.11
C SER A 196 -13.90 16.88 -10.32
N LEU A 197 -13.88 15.58 -10.61
CA LEU A 197 -12.67 14.84 -10.91
C LEU A 197 -12.10 15.23 -12.28
N VAL A 198 -12.94 15.33 -13.31
CA VAL A 198 -12.52 15.82 -14.64
C VAL A 198 -11.99 17.25 -14.56
N ASP A 199 -12.67 18.14 -13.83
CA ASP A 199 -12.22 19.52 -13.61
C ASP A 199 -10.87 19.56 -12.89
N ALA A 200 -10.70 18.76 -11.83
CA ALA A 200 -9.44 18.68 -11.09
C ALA A 200 -8.27 18.26 -12.00
N PHE A 201 -8.47 17.25 -12.85
CA PHE A 201 -7.46 16.82 -13.80
C PHE A 201 -7.19 17.89 -14.88
N GLY A 202 -8.21 18.59 -15.37
CA GLY A 202 -8.03 19.75 -16.25
C GLY A 202 -7.15 20.84 -15.63
N ASP A 203 -7.43 21.21 -14.38
CA ASP A 203 -6.66 22.20 -13.63
C ASP A 203 -5.21 21.77 -13.38
N PHE A 204 -4.98 20.49 -13.11
CA PHE A 204 -3.63 19.95 -12.94
C PHE A 204 -2.86 19.96 -14.27
N GLY A 205 -3.52 19.56 -15.35
CA GLY A 205 -2.99 19.58 -16.71
C GLY A 205 -2.54 20.97 -17.16
N ALA A 206 -3.35 21.99 -16.87
CA ALA A 206 -3.04 23.38 -17.21
C ALA A 206 -1.81 23.95 -16.47
N LYS A 207 -1.39 23.33 -15.36
CA LYS A 207 -0.32 23.85 -14.49
C LYS A 207 0.96 23.02 -14.52
N THR A 208 0.88 21.74 -14.87
CA THR A 208 2.04 20.84 -14.91
C THR A 208 2.96 21.18 -16.08
N LYS A 209 4.26 20.97 -15.89
CA LYS A 209 5.26 20.95 -16.96
C LYS A 209 5.90 19.56 -17.12
N LEU A 210 5.51 18.62 -16.27
CA LEU A 210 6.09 17.30 -16.21
C LEU A 210 5.36 16.36 -17.19
N PRO A 211 6.09 15.49 -17.90
CA PRO A 211 5.47 14.43 -18.67
C PRO A 211 4.85 13.38 -17.73
N SER A 212 3.78 12.73 -18.18
CA SER A 212 3.08 11.72 -17.39
C SER A 212 2.66 10.47 -18.18
N LEU A 213 2.67 9.32 -17.51
CA LEU A 213 2.22 8.03 -18.05
C LEU A 213 1.05 7.50 -17.23
N TRP A 214 -0.05 7.16 -17.88
CA TRP A 214 -1.32 6.81 -17.24
C TRP A 214 -1.76 5.40 -17.62
N PHE A 215 -2.31 4.65 -16.67
CA PHE A 215 -2.83 3.30 -16.88
C PHE A 215 -4.26 3.19 -16.38
N TYR A 216 -5.19 2.85 -17.27
CA TYR A 216 -6.61 2.60 -16.95
C TYR A 216 -7.09 1.36 -17.70
N GLY A 217 -7.80 0.46 -17.01
CA GLY A 217 -8.21 -0.83 -17.57
C GLY A 217 -9.71 -0.88 -17.85
N GLU A 218 -10.10 -1.79 -18.75
CA GLU A 218 -11.48 -1.92 -19.25
C GLU A 218 -12.50 -2.21 -18.15
N ASN A 219 -12.18 -3.09 -17.20
CA ASN A 219 -13.05 -3.50 -16.10
C ASN A 219 -12.71 -2.81 -14.76
N ASP A 220 -12.19 -1.58 -14.77
CA ASP A 220 -11.96 -0.80 -13.55
C ASP A 220 -13.31 -0.39 -12.93
N SER A 221 -13.56 -0.85 -11.70
CA SER A 221 -14.84 -0.62 -11.01
C SER A 221 -15.04 0.81 -10.48
N TYR A 222 -13.98 1.62 -10.46
CA TYR A 222 -13.99 3.00 -9.97
C TYR A 222 -13.94 4.01 -11.11
N PHE A 223 -13.05 3.80 -12.07
CA PHE A 223 -12.73 4.76 -13.12
C PHE A 223 -12.82 4.08 -14.48
N ASN A 224 -14.05 3.90 -14.95
CA ASN A 224 -14.34 3.24 -16.22
C ASN A 224 -13.65 3.95 -17.40
N PRO A 225 -13.56 3.29 -18.59
CA PRO A 225 -12.89 3.87 -19.74
C PRO A 225 -13.43 5.23 -20.19
N GLU A 226 -14.74 5.46 -20.07
CA GLU A 226 -15.35 6.74 -20.46
C GLU A 226 -14.84 7.89 -19.56
N LEU A 227 -14.87 7.69 -18.25
CA LEU A 227 -14.39 8.67 -17.28
C LEU A 227 -12.88 8.89 -17.42
N ALA A 228 -12.10 7.82 -17.60
CA ALA A 228 -10.66 7.91 -17.84
C ALA A 228 -10.32 8.77 -19.07
N ASN A 229 -11.05 8.58 -20.18
CA ASN A 229 -10.87 9.37 -21.39
C ASN A 229 -11.27 10.84 -21.18
N LYS A 230 -12.36 11.12 -20.44
CA LYS A 230 -12.76 12.48 -20.08
C LYS A 230 -11.69 13.20 -19.24
N MET A 231 -11.15 12.54 -18.22
CA MET A 231 -10.05 13.07 -17.40
C MET A 231 -8.80 13.34 -18.23
N TYR A 232 -8.40 12.39 -19.08
CA TYR A 232 -7.23 12.53 -19.93
C TYR A 232 -7.38 13.70 -20.92
N ALA A 233 -8.53 13.79 -21.60
CA ALA A 233 -8.82 14.87 -22.53
C ALA A 233 -8.79 16.24 -21.84
N ALA A 234 -9.35 16.36 -20.63
CA ALA A 234 -9.29 17.58 -19.83
C ALA A 234 -7.85 17.94 -19.46
N TYR A 235 -7.06 16.97 -18.97
CA TYR A 235 -5.67 17.18 -18.59
C TYR A 235 -4.79 17.64 -19.76
N THR A 236 -4.95 17.04 -20.95
CA THR A 236 -4.12 17.38 -22.12
C THR A 236 -4.61 18.61 -22.89
N LYS A 237 -5.81 19.13 -22.59
CA LYS A 237 -6.44 20.26 -23.31
C LYS A 237 -5.54 21.50 -23.36
N SER A 238 -4.73 21.72 -22.34
CA SER A 238 -3.81 22.85 -22.23
C SER A 238 -2.36 22.52 -22.60
N GLY A 239 -2.12 21.41 -23.31
CA GLY A 239 -0.80 21.03 -23.82
C GLY A 239 0.06 20.21 -22.85
N ALA A 240 -0.51 19.70 -21.76
CA ALA A 240 0.21 18.79 -20.86
C ALA A 240 0.68 17.54 -21.62
N ASN A 241 1.95 17.17 -21.44
CA ASN A 241 2.51 15.97 -22.05
C ASN A 241 2.08 14.73 -21.25
N ALA A 242 1.12 13.96 -21.77
CA ALA A 242 0.66 12.73 -21.16
C ALA A 242 0.53 11.61 -22.20
N LYS A 243 0.71 10.37 -21.76
CA LYS A 243 0.38 9.17 -22.54
C LYS A 243 -0.60 8.32 -21.75
N LEU A 244 -1.77 8.04 -22.32
CA LEU A 244 -2.74 7.10 -21.78
C LEU A 244 -2.51 5.70 -22.35
N ILE A 245 -2.30 4.74 -21.45
CA ILE A 245 -2.31 3.30 -21.73
C ILE A 245 -3.66 2.76 -21.28
N ALA A 246 -4.59 2.65 -22.23
CA ALA A 246 -5.82 1.90 -22.06
C ALA A 246 -5.53 0.43 -22.32
N TYR A 247 -5.77 -0.43 -21.33
CA TYR A 247 -5.58 -1.88 -21.45
C TYR A 247 -6.90 -2.63 -21.25
N GLY A 248 -6.95 -3.89 -21.70
CA GLY A 248 -8.14 -4.75 -21.58
C GLY A 248 -8.47 -5.13 -20.14
N PRO A 249 -9.37 -6.11 -19.92
CA PRO A 249 -9.76 -6.51 -18.58
C PRO A 249 -8.58 -7.13 -17.82
N PHE A 250 -8.50 -6.86 -16.52
CA PHE A 250 -7.52 -7.47 -15.63
C PHE A 250 -8.23 -8.15 -14.46
N LYS A 251 -8.14 -9.48 -14.44
CA LYS A 251 -8.75 -10.34 -13.41
C LYS A 251 -10.21 -9.93 -13.15
N ASN A 252 -10.61 -9.83 -11.88
CA ASN A 252 -11.96 -9.37 -11.52
C ASN A 252 -12.11 -7.85 -11.60
N ASP A 253 -11.03 -7.10 -11.34
CA ASP A 253 -11.05 -5.64 -11.33
C ASP A 253 -9.67 -5.07 -11.70
N ALA A 254 -9.65 -4.28 -12.78
CA ALA A 254 -8.45 -3.61 -13.25
C ALA A 254 -7.89 -2.57 -12.26
N HIS A 255 -8.70 -2.12 -11.30
CA HIS A 255 -8.24 -1.19 -10.26
C HIS A 255 -7.07 -1.74 -9.42
N SER A 256 -6.92 -3.07 -9.38
CA SER A 256 -5.87 -3.80 -8.66
C SER A 256 -4.57 -4.02 -9.45
N MET A 257 -4.55 -3.67 -10.74
CA MET A 257 -3.51 -4.10 -11.69
C MET A 257 -2.09 -3.76 -11.23
N SER A 258 -1.84 -2.52 -10.81
CA SER A 258 -0.48 -2.04 -10.50
C SER A 258 0.16 -2.72 -9.29
N GLY A 259 -0.65 -3.15 -8.31
CA GLY A 259 -0.18 -3.88 -7.13
C GLY A 259 0.02 -5.38 -7.34
N SER A 260 -0.36 -5.91 -8.51
CA SER A 260 -0.25 -7.35 -8.80
C SER A 260 1.06 -7.68 -9.51
N ARG A 261 1.67 -8.82 -9.18
CA ARG A 261 2.81 -9.39 -9.92
C ARG A 261 2.47 -9.58 -11.41
N ASP A 262 1.28 -10.09 -11.70
CA ASP A 262 0.80 -10.23 -13.08
C ASP A 262 0.56 -8.89 -13.79
N GLY A 263 0.46 -7.78 -13.05
CA GLY A 263 0.33 -6.45 -13.63
C GLY A 263 1.64 -5.92 -14.20
N VAL A 264 2.78 -6.39 -13.68
CA VAL A 264 4.12 -5.96 -14.13
C VAL A 264 4.29 -6.14 -15.65
N LYS A 265 3.80 -7.25 -16.21
CA LYS A 265 3.86 -7.50 -17.67
C LYS A 265 3.03 -6.51 -18.50
N ILE A 266 2.09 -5.80 -17.87
CA ILE A 266 1.25 -4.77 -18.50
C ILE A 266 1.92 -3.41 -18.36
N TRP A 267 2.30 -3.01 -17.14
CA TRP A 267 2.75 -1.64 -16.90
C TRP A 267 4.25 -1.42 -17.07
N TRP A 268 5.09 -2.44 -16.83
CA TRP A 268 6.55 -2.28 -16.91
C TRP A 268 7.03 -1.92 -18.33
N PRO A 269 6.59 -2.57 -19.42
CA PRO A 269 7.10 -2.25 -20.76
C PRO A 269 6.88 -0.79 -21.17
N GLU A 270 5.71 -0.23 -20.83
CA GLU A 270 5.37 1.17 -21.09
C GLU A 270 6.13 2.12 -20.16
N THR A 271 6.28 1.73 -18.89
CA THR A 271 7.08 2.47 -17.91
C THR A 271 8.53 2.54 -18.33
N GLU A 272 9.13 1.43 -18.75
CA GLU A 272 10.53 1.38 -19.20
C GLU A 272 10.78 2.33 -20.37
N GLN A 273 9.90 2.35 -21.37
CA GLN A 273 9.98 3.29 -22.48
C GLN A 273 9.90 4.75 -22.00
N PHE A 274 9.01 5.01 -21.04
CA PHE A 274 8.87 6.33 -20.43
C PHE A 274 10.15 6.73 -19.68
N LEU A 275 10.71 5.86 -18.84
CA LEU A 275 11.95 6.11 -18.10
C LEU A 275 13.13 6.37 -19.03
N LYS A 276 13.27 5.57 -20.10
CA LYS A 276 14.31 5.78 -21.14
C LYS A 276 14.20 7.18 -21.76
N LYS A 277 12.99 7.65 -22.09
CA LYS A 277 12.76 9.01 -22.62
C LYS A 277 13.13 10.10 -21.63
N LEU A 278 13.03 9.83 -20.32
CA LEU A 278 13.41 10.76 -19.25
C LEU A 278 14.90 10.69 -18.89
N GLY A 279 15.68 9.81 -19.52
CA GLY A 279 17.09 9.58 -19.16
C GLY A 279 17.25 8.90 -17.79
N LEU A 280 16.25 8.14 -17.37
CA LEU A 280 16.22 7.43 -16.09
C LEU A 280 16.64 5.96 -16.25
N PRO A 281 17.32 5.37 -15.23
CA PRO A 281 17.83 4.00 -15.33
C PRO A 281 16.71 2.96 -15.45
N THR A 282 16.97 1.93 -16.25
CA THR A 282 16.02 0.83 -16.51
C THR A 282 16.67 -0.55 -16.46
N GLU A 283 17.99 -0.62 -16.38
CA GLU A 283 18.75 -1.86 -16.32
C GLU A 283 18.54 -2.55 -14.98
N VAL A 284 18.38 -3.88 -15.02
CA VAL A 284 18.31 -4.70 -13.82
C VAL A 284 19.72 -4.84 -13.27
N LEU A 285 20.00 -4.15 -12.16
CA LEU A 285 21.32 -4.11 -11.51
C LEU A 285 21.48 -5.18 -10.45
N MET A 286 20.37 -5.60 -9.85
CA MET A 286 20.36 -6.63 -8.82
C MET A 286 19.21 -7.60 -9.05
N GLN A 287 19.54 -8.89 -8.91
CA GLN A 287 18.52 -9.90 -8.75
C GLN A 287 18.06 -9.86 -7.28
N VAL A 288 17.00 -9.10 -6.99
CA VAL A 288 16.24 -9.32 -5.75
C VAL A 288 15.51 -10.65 -5.95
N GLY A 289 16.25 -11.75 -5.77
CA GLY A 289 15.90 -13.05 -6.34
C GLY A 289 14.42 -13.42 -6.13
N ASN A 290 13.82 -13.92 -7.21
CA ASN A 290 12.56 -14.68 -7.18
C ASN A 290 12.72 -16.02 -6.44
N VAL A 291 13.49 -16.06 -5.34
CA VAL A 291 13.51 -17.21 -4.45
C VAL A 291 12.13 -17.23 -3.79
N PRO A 292 11.30 -18.27 -4.03
CA PRO A 292 10.03 -18.40 -3.35
C PRO A 292 10.28 -18.25 -1.85
N GLN A 293 9.66 -17.26 -1.21
CA GLN A 293 9.78 -17.06 0.23
C GLN A 293 9.39 -18.33 1.00
N HIS A 294 8.56 -19.15 0.37
CA HIS A 294 8.14 -20.46 0.81
C HIS A 294 8.42 -21.45 -0.32
N PRO A 295 9.48 -22.28 -0.25
CA PRO A 295 9.79 -23.24 -1.30
C PRO A 295 8.71 -24.33 -1.39
N ARG A 296 8.43 -24.79 -2.61
CA ARG A 296 7.59 -25.96 -2.87
C ARG A 296 8.11 -27.17 -2.08
N THR A 297 7.19 -27.95 -1.53
CA THR A 297 7.47 -29.22 -0.87
C THR A 297 6.78 -30.37 -1.60
N ASP A 298 7.27 -31.59 -1.41
CA ASP A 298 6.67 -32.81 -1.96
C ASP A 298 5.60 -33.40 -1.03
N PHE A 299 5.08 -32.60 -0.08
CA PHE A 299 4.13 -33.06 0.94
C PHE A 299 2.84 -33.59 0.31
N ALA A 300 2.27 -32.87 -0.65
CA ALA A 300 1.06 -33.28 -1.38
C ALA A 300 0.92 -32.51 -2.70
N SER A 301 0.13 -33.06 -3.64
CA SER A 301 -0.39 -32.28 -4.77
C SER A 301 -1.28 -31.15 -4.25
N ILE A 302 -1.24 -29.98 -4.90
CA ILE A 302 -2.06 -28.82 -4.54
C ILE A 302 -3.56 -29.15 -4.55
N ASP A 303 -4.00 -30.05 -5.43
CA ASP A 303 -5.41 -30.43 -5.56
C ASP A 303 -5.85 -31.50 -4.56
N ASN A 304 -4.93 -32.05 -3.74
CA ASN A 304 -5.25 -33.04 -2.73
C ASN A 304 -5.82 -32.37 -1.46
N VAL A 305 -7.13 -32.15 -1.46
CA VAL A 305 -7.87 -31.54 -0.34
C VAL A 305 -7.84 -32.39 0.92
N ASP A 306 -7.70 -33.71 0.79
CA ASP A 306 -7.75 -34.63 1.93
C ASP A 306 -6.44 -34.65 2.71
N ALA A 307 -5.32 -34.33 2.06
CA ALA A 307 -4.00 -34.25 2.66
C ALA A 307 -3.79 -33.08 3.63
N ILE A 308 -4.70 -32.09 3.67
CA ILE A 308 -4.52 -30.90 4.52
C ILE A 308 -4.59 -31.28 6.01
N PRO A 309 -3.51 -31.06 6.78
CA PRO A 309 -3.48 -31.40 8.20
C PRO A 309 -4.47 -30.58 9.04
N TYR A 310 -4.89 -31.15 10.17
CA TYR A 310 -5.66 -30.52 11.27
C TYR A 310 -7.05 -29.97 10.97
N VAL A 311 -7.32 -29.54 9.74
CA VAL A 311 -8.57 -28.90 9.37
C VAL A 311 -9.73 -29.90 9.38
N LYS A 312 -10.94 -29.41 9.64
CA LYS A 312 -12.20 -30.15 9.50
C LYS A 312 -12.76 -29.99 8.07
N GLU A 313 -13.95 -30.52 7.81
CA GLU A 313 -14.61 -30.36 6.50
C GLU A 313 -14.82 -28.89 6.12
N THR A 314 -15.06 -28.00 7.09
CA THR A 314 -15.16 -26.56 6.84
C THR A 314 -13.86 -25.97 6.27
N GLY A 315 -12.70 -26.44 6.72
CA GLY A 315 -11.41 -26.03 6.17
C GLY A 315 -11.13 -26.65 4.80
N ARG A 316 -11.56 -27.90 4.57
CA ARG A 316 -11.50 -28.54 3.23
C ARG A 316 -12.36 -27.79 2.22
N ALA A 317 -13.59 -27.43 2.58
CA ALA A 317 -14.46 -26.59 1.78
C ALA A 317 -13.83 -25.19 1.55
N GLY A 318 -13.22 -24.59 2.57
CA GLY A 318 -12.44 -23.37 2.45
C GLY A 318 -11.28 -23.49 1.46
N TYR A 319 -10.59 -24.63 1.48
CA TYR A 319 -9.48 -24.91 0.57
C TYR A 319 -9.95 -25.13 -0.88
N ARG A 320 -11.07 -25.84 -1.10
CA ARG A 320 -11.69 -25.94 -2.44
C ARG A 320 -12.01 -24.56 -3.03
N ASN A 321 -12.52 -23.65 -2.18
CA ASN A 321 -12.72 -22.26 -2.58
C ASN A 321 -11.41 -21.55 -2.92
N PHE A 322 -10.36 -21.77 -2.13
CA PHE A 322 -9.02 -21.21 -2.36
C PHE A 322 -8.44 -21.66 -3.72
N LEU A 323 -8.62 -22.92 -4.12
CA LEU A 323 -8.13 -23.44 -5.41
C LEU A 323 -8.73 -22.73 -6.62
N GLY A 324 -9.89 -22.09 -6.48
CA GLY A 324 -10.52 -21.27 -7.52
C GLY A 324 -10.15 -19.79 -7.51
N ARG A 325 -9.30 -19.33 -6.57
CA ARG A 325 -8.96 -17.89 -6.43
C ARG A 325 -7.84 -17.47 -7.36
N SER A 326 -7.90 -16.23 -7.84
CA SER A 326 -6.83 -15.62 -8.64
C SER A 326 -5.48 -15.62 -7.90
N MET A 327 -4.39 -15.76 -8.66
CA MET A 327 -3.04 -15.55 -8.15
C MET A 327 -2.71 -14.06 -7.91
N PRO A 328 -1.67 -13.72 -7.13
CA PRO A 328 -1.02 -14.60 -6.16
C PRO A 328 -1.97 -14.98 -5.02
N ARG A 329 -1.80 -16.14 -4.38
CA ARG A 329 -2.70 -16.61 -3.31
C ARG A 329 -1.97 -17.42 -2.26
N ALA A 330 -2.52 -17.53 -1.06
CA ALA A 330 -1.98 -18.38 -0.02
C ALA A 330 -3.06 -18.94 0.90
N PHE A 331 -2.77 -20.09 1.51
CA PHE A 331 -3.62 -20.77 2.48
C PHE A 331 -2.80 -21.12 3.72
N ALA A 332 -3.33 -20.82 4.90
CA ALA A 332 -2.71 -21.08 6.19
C ALA A 332 -3.62 -21.97 7.04
N ILE A 333 -3.01 -22.83 7.83
CA ILE A 333 -3.68 -23.75 8.77
C ILE A 333 -3.00 -23.71 10.14
N SER A 334 -3.72 -24.17 11.16
CA SER A 334 -3.22 -24.33 12.52
C SER A 334 -3.62 -25.69 13.08
N ALA A 335 -2.81 -26.20 14.01
CA ALA A 335 -3.10 -27.42 14.77
C ALA A 335 -4.43 -27.35 15.56
N SER A 336 -4.98 -26.14 15.78
CA SER A 336 -6.30 -25.98 16.38
C SER A 336 -7.47 -26.31 15.42
N GLY A 337 -7.17 -26.62 14.15
CA GLY A 337 -8.15 -26.79 13.07
C GLY A 337 -8.62 -25.49 12.43
N ALA A 338 -8.08 -24.34 12.87
CA ALA A 338 -8.32 -23.04 12.26
C ALA A 338 -7.58 -22.93 10.92
N TRP A 339 -8.11 -22.11 10.02
CA TRP A 339 -7.57 -21.88 8.69
C TRP A 339 -7.89 -20.46 8.22
N GLY A 340 -7.17 -20.02 7.20
CA GLY A 340 -7.38 -18.73 6.57
C GLY A 340 -6.69 -18.67 5.22
N TRP A 341 -7.16 -17.80 4.34
CA TRP A 341 -6.57 -17.61 3.03
C TRP A 341 -6.53 -16.13 2.67
N GLY A 342 -5.74 -15.83 1.64
CA GLY A 342 -5.66 -14.52 1.01
C GLY A 342 -5.28 -14.69 -0.45
N ASN A 343 -5.76 -13.79 -1.30
CA ASN A 343 -5.41 -13.74 -2.72
C ASN A 343 -5.20 -12.28 -3.16
N GLU A 344 -4.62 -12.14 -4.35
CA GLU A 344 -4.29 -10.87 -5.03
C GLU A 344 -3.43 -9.92 -4.18
N GLY A 345 -3.17 -8.69 -4.62
CA GLY A 345 -2.37 -7.70 -3.89
C GLY A 345 -0.96 -8.16 -3.46
N ASP A 346 -0.43 -7.45 -2.47
CA ASP A 346 0.99 -7.47 -2.11
C ASP A 346 1.44 -8.75 -1.38
N GLU A 347 0.80 -9.11 -0.25
CA GLU A 347 1.19 -10.26 0.58
C GLU A 347 0.01 -11.17 0.93
N PRO A 348 -0.49 -11.98 -0.02
CA PRO A 348 -1.54 -12.96 0.26
C PRO A 348 -1.13 -13.95 1.36
N SER A 349 0.15 -14.30 1.48
CA SER A 349 0.70 -15.15 2.55
C SER A 349 0.51 -14.56 3.94
N VAL A 350 0.83 -13.28 4.14
CA VAL A 350 0.64 -12.60 5.44
C VAL A 350 -0.85 -12.49 5.77
N ARG A 351 -1.69 -12.16 4.78
CA ARG A 351 -3.15 -12.11 4.99
C ARG A 351 -3.74 -13.47 5.32
N ALA A 352 -3.31 -14.54 4.64
CA ALA A 352 -3.72 -15.91 4.95
C ALA A 352 -3.38 -16.28 6.39
N MET A 353 -2.14 -16.01 6.80
CA MET A 353 -1.66 -16.25 8.17
C MET A 353 -2.46 -15.43 9.20
N SER A 354 -2.68 -14.14 8.96
CA SER A 354 -3.48 -13.27 9.84
C SER A 354 -4.93 -13.74 9.95
N ASN A 355 -5.56 -14.07 8.83
CA ASN A 355 -6.94 -14.57 8.80
C ASN A 355 -7.09 -15.92 9.53
N CYS A 356 -6.08 -16.79 9.43
CA CYS A 356 -6.02 -18.01 10.23
C CYS A 356 -5.86 -17.68 11.72
N GLN A 357 -4.93 -16.78 12.07
CA GLN A 357 -4.57 -16.49 13.46
C GLN A 357 -5.72 -15.83 14.24
N LYS A 358 -6.56 -15.03 13.58
CA LYS A 358 -7.79 -14.44 14.17
C LYS A 358 -8.71 -15.50 14.80
N ASN A 359 -8.66 -16.74 14.30
CA ASN A 359 -9.53 -17.83 14.73
C ASN A 359 -8.76 -18.96 15.43
N SER A 360 -7.47 -18.76 15.74
CA SER A 360 -6.62 -19.78 16.35
C SER A 360 -5.91 -19.28 17.60
N GLN A 361 -5.91 -20.11 18.63
CA GLN A 361 -5.07 -19.94 19.82
C GLN A 361 -3.69 -20.60 19.67
N LEU A 362 -3.48 -21.35 18.59
CA LEU A 362 -2.20 -21.98 18.25
C LEU A 362 -1.58 -21.28 17.03
N PRO A 363 -0.25 -21.35 16.84
CA PRO A 363 0.41 -20.71 15.70
C PRO A 363 -0.10 -21.25 14.37
N CYS A 364 -0.54 -20.35 13.49
CA CYS A 364 -0.80 -20.68 12.10
C CYS A 364 0.51 -20.86 11.32
N LYS A 365 0.47 -21.68 10.27
CA LYS A 365 1.55 -21.90 9.30
C LYS A 365 0.97 -21.98 7.89
N LEU A 366 1.73 -21.56 6.89
CA LEU A 366 1.33 -21.69 5.49
C LEU A 366 1.31 -23.15 5.06
N TYR A 367 0.22 -23.56 4.43
CA TYR A 367 0.06 -24.85 3.78
C TYR A 367 0.35 -24.76 2.28
N ALA A 368 -0.21 -23.75 1.62
CA ALA A 368 -0.06 -23.55 0.18
C ALA A 368 0.23 -22.09 -0.17
N VAL A 369 1.03 -21.89 -1.20
CA VAL A 369 1.34 -20.60 -1.82
C VAL A 369 1.21 -20.77 -3.33
N ASP A 370 0.47 -19.87 -3.95
CA ASP A 370 0.13 -19.87 -5.36
C ASP A 370 -0.46 -21.22 -5.82
N ASP A 371 0.27 -21.98 -6.64
CA ASP A 371 -0.13 -23.27 -7.21
C ASP A 371 0.62 -24.47 -6.59
N TYR A 372 1.25 -24.30 -5.42
CA TYR A 372 1.98 -25.38 -4.77
C TYR A 372 1.88 -25.42 -3.25
N VAL A 373 2.10 -26.63 -2.72
CA VAL A 373 2.19 -26.88 -1.27
C VAL A 373 3.56 -26.46 -0.76
N VAL A 374 3.57 -25.80 0.40
CA VAL A 374 4.78 -25.34 1.11
C VAL A 374 4.90 -25.96 2.52
N TRP A 375 3.95 -26.83 2.86
CA TRP A 375 3.86 -27.46 4.16
C TRP A 375 5.06 -28.38 4.44
N LYS A 376 5.55 -28.33 5.68
CA LYS A 376 6.54 -29.25 6.24
C LYS A 376 5.99 -29.79 7.56
N GLU A 377 6.13 -31.09 7.78
CA GLU A 377 5.71 -31.76 9.02
C GLU A 377 6.40 -31.18 10.27
#